data_AF-A0AAN8B0P4-F1
#
_entry.id   AF-A0AAN8B0P4-F1
#
_cell.length_a   1.000
_cell.length_b   1.000
_cell.length_c   1.000
_cell.angle_alpha   90.00
_cell.angle_beta   90.00
_cell.angle_gamma   90.00
#
_symmetry.space_group_name_H-M   'P 1'
#
loop_
_entity.id
_entity.type
_entity.pdbx_description
1 polymer ?
#
loop_
_entity_poly.entity_id
_entity_poly.type
_entity_poly.pdbx_seq_one_letter_code
_entity_poly.pdbx_strand_id
1 'polypeptide(L)'
;MCPRRPPPSHVCFLPGEDVQHQCLCLASCQAQTSQSASLFLGSWLAPPLVHSLSLLTRAHLYEGLGLWMKHVAEDKLQVHTESLGLQQFQDDLRPQRLALCRSLLQGLAQAMALPNPPNSCWTLLCSTTEKIFTLLPNHIQDREVDLYVGVAKCLSEMSDAEIDRITKVTEAQMEKTCFVLAYLTSQGRVPLLGLNDVIAGVLQGWPQRRVGWLLLQTFYQCRLATNPNTGVSKRMEWLLELMGHIRNVAYGATPITCGDTKQATDFLFQVFAAAVVSWGDHSMPLLFGIRAQWFPWQPGSKPQTLQHGLYGEESSTDHALPQCMLGMPHSLALLLNKEPWSNQTHKFIDWLFSITEGPGQSLSATTISSATAALLALKSSAEFKKKAVWTRAYGW
;
A
#
# COMPACT_ATOMS: atom_id res chain seq x y z
N MET A 1 -54.04 -14.49 -0.45
CA MET A 1 -53.23 -14.57 0.78
C MET A 1 -51.79 -14.23 0.42
N CYS A 2 -51.37 -12.99 0.63
CA CYS A 2 -49.97 -12.58 0.46
C CYS A 2 -49.23 -12.77 1.80
N PRO A 3 -48.07 -13.43 1.85
CA PRO A 3 -47.29 -13.52 3.07
C PRO A 3 -46.59 -12.18 3.33
N ARG A 4 -46.81 -11.61 4.51
CA ARG A 4 -46.15 -10.38 4.99
C ARG A 4 -44.66 -10.65 5.18
N ARG A 5 -43.81 -9.74 4.68
CA ARG A 5 -42.38 -9.66 5.00
C ARG A 5 -42.21 -9.44 6.52
N PRO A 6 -41.18 -10.02 7.16
CA PRO A 6 -40.83 -9.67 8.54
C PRO A 6 -40.21 -8.26 8.58
N PRO A 7 -40.39 -7.51 9.68
CA PRO A 7 -39.75 -6.20 9.86
C PRO A 7 -38.25 -6.37 10.15
N PRO A 8 -37.43 -5.32 9.95
CA PRO A 8 -36.01 -5.37 10.26
C PRO A 8 -35.78 -5.49 11.77
N SER A 9 -34.78 -6.26 12.14
CA SER A 9 -34.30 -6.47 13.50
C SER A 9 -33.83 -5.16 14.13
N HIS A 10 -34.69 -4.54 14.95
CA HIS A 10 -34.28 -3.50 15.89
C HIS A 10 -33.45 -4.16 17.00
N VAL A 11 -32.17 -3.80 17.08
CA VAL A 11 -31.33 -4.07 18.24
C VAL A 11 -31.92 -3.29 19.42
N CYS A 12 -32.38 -4.00 20.44
CA CYS A 12 -33.00 -3.42 21.62
C CYS A 12 -31.89 -3.05 22.61
N PHE A 13 -31.53 -1.76 22.69
CA PHE A 13 -30.62 -1.24 23.70
C PHE A 13 -31.38 -1.04 25.02
N LEU A 14 -30.71 -1.25 26.16
CA LEU A 14 -31.29 -0.91 27.47
C LEU A 14 -31.34 0.62 27.59
N PRO A 15 -32.41 1.24 28.15
CA PRO A 15 -32.59 2.70 28.19
C PRO A 15 -31.42 3.49 28.79
N GLY A 16 -30.62 2.87 29.67
CA GLY A 16 -29.43 3.49 30.27
C GLY A 16 -28.24 3.60 29.32
N GLU A 17 -28.07 2.65 28.39
CA GLU A 17 -26.92 2.64 27.46
C GLU A 17 -27.07 3.75 26.39
N ASP A 18 -28.29 3.98 25.90
CA ASP A 18 -28.56 5.03 24.92
C ASP A 18 -28.32 6.43 25.50
N VAL A 19 -28.76 6.66 26.75
CA VAL A 19 -28.52 7.93 27.44
C VAL A 19 -27.02 8.14 27.65
N GLN A 20 -26.30 7.13 28.12
CA GLN A 20 -24.83 7.21 28.28
C GLN A 20 -24.13 7.51 26.96
N HIS A 21 -24.53 6.84 25.88
CA HIS A 21 -24.01 7.08 24.53
C HIS A 21 -24.21 8.55 24.12
N GLN A 22 -25.45 9.05 24.19
CA GLN A 22 -25.76 10.42 23.79
C GLN A 22 -25.03 11.46 24.65
N CYS A 23 -24.92 11.24 25.97
CA CYS A 23 -24.15 12.13 26.84
C CYS A 23 -22.68 12.23 26.43
N LEU A 24 -22.05 11.09 26.09
CA LEU A 24 -20.65 11.07 25.66
C LEU A 24 -20.45 11.67 24.27
N CYS A 25 -21.39 11.44 23.33
CA CYS A 25 -21.38 12.09 22.03
C CYS A 25 -21.48 13.61 22.15
N LEU A 26 -22.41 14.10 22.97
CA LEU A 26 -22.55 15.53 23.24
C LEU A 26 -21.30 16.12 23.90
N ALA A 27 -20.74 15.43 24.90
CA ALA A 27 -19.54 15.88 25.58
C ALA A 27 -18.31 15.95 24.65
N SER A 28 -18.14 14.94 23.79
CA SER A 28 -17.11 14.89 22.74
C SER A 28 -17.22 16.10 21.80
N CYS A 29 -18.42 16.38 21.28
CA CYS A 29 -18.65 17.50 20.37
C CYS A 29 -18.50 18.88 21.04
N GLN A 30 -18.78 19.00 22.34
CA GLN A 30 -18.73 20.27 23.07
C GLN A 30 -17.44 20.48 23.87
N ALA A 31 -16.50 19.53 23.86
CA ALA A 31 -15.27 19.60 24.65
C ALA A 31 -14.46 20.88 24.40
N GLN A 32 -14.51 21.43 23.18
CA GLN A 32 -13.85 22.67 22.82
C GLN A 32 -14.52 23.92 23.41
N THR A 33 -15.85 23.95 23.49
CA THR A 33 -16.62 25.14 23.85
C THR A 33 -17.14 25.13 25.29
N SER A 34 -17.07 23.99 25.97
CA SER A 34 -17.58 23.79 27.32
C SER A 34 -16.58 23.07 28.22
N GLN A 35 -16.07 23.78 29.23
CA GLN A 35 -15.18 23.20 30.24
C GLN A 35 -15.86 22.05 31.01
N SER A 36 -17.15 22.18 31.30
CA SER A 36 -17.92 21.11 31.96
C SER A 36 -18.01 19.85 31.10
N ALA A 37 -18.15 19.99 29.78
CA ALA A 37 -18.14 18.87 28.85
C ALA A 37 -16.77 18.19 28.79
N SER A 38 -15.69 18.97 28.76
CA SER A 38 -14.31 18.49 28.80
C SER A 38 -14.01 17.72 30.10
N LEU A 39 -14.38 18.26 31.26
CA LEU A 39 -14.19 17.60 32.55
C LEU A 39 -15.02 16.33 32.69
N PHE A 40 -16.29 16.38 32.25
CA PHE A 40 -17.16 15.21 32.20
C PHE A 40 -16.52 14.13 31.34
N LEU A 41 -16.12 14.44 30.11
CA LEU A 41 -15.47 13.49 29.21
C LEU A 41 -14.20 12.91 29.83
N GLY A 42 -13.32 13.76 30.38
CA GLY A 42 -12.08 13.33 31.04
C GLY A 42 -12.31 12.37 32.21
N SER A 43 -13.41 12.53 32.96
CA SER A 43 -13.79 11.59 34.03
C SER A 43 -14.18 10.22 33.47
N TRP A 44 -14.90 10.17 32.34
CA TRP A 44 -15.35 8.94 31.68
C TRP A 44 -14.24 8.19 30.94
N LEU A 45 -13.09 8.82 30.71
CA LEU A 45 -11.90 8.16 30.15
C LEU A 45 -11.15 7.27 31.16
N ALA A 46 -11.58 7.24 32.43
CA ALA A 46 -11.04 6.31 33.42
C ALA A 46 -11.29 4.85 33.01
N PRO A 47 -10.30 3.94 33.14
CA PRO A 47 -10.42 2.56 32.64
C PRO A 47 -11.68 1.80 33.05
N PRO A 48 -12.11 1.81 34.33
CA PRO A 48 -13.32 1.09 34.73
C PRO A 48 -14.59 1.59 34.02
N LEU A 49 -14.67 2.90 33.78
CA LEU A 49 -15.82 3.52 33.11
C LEU A 49 -15.78 3.21 31.62
N VAL A 50 -14.62 3.32 30.95
CA VAL A 50 -14.49 2.93 29.55
C VAL A 50 -14.85 1.47 29.34
N HIS A 51 -14.44 0.57 30.25
CA HIS A 51 -14.81 -0.85 30.19
C HIS A 51 -16.30 -1.13 30.44
N SER A 52 -17.04 -0.19 31.05
CA SER A 52 -18.49 -0.29 31.20
C SER A 52 -19.27 0.18 29.96
N LEU A 53 -18.63 0.94 29.06
CA LEU A 53 -19.27 1.47 27.85
C LEU A 53 -19.52 0.38 26.82
N SER A 54 -20.60 0.53 26.05
CA SER A 54 -20.88 -0.28 24.86
C SER A 54 -19.77 -0.11 23.79
N LEU A 55 -19.63 -1.10 22.91
CA LEU A 55 -18.67 -1.02 21.79
C LEU A 55 -18.93 0.17 20.88
N LEU A 56 -20.21 0.52 20.66
CA LEU A 56 -20.61 1.67 19.87
C LEU A 56 -20.08 2.97 20.46
N THR A 57 -20.24 3.16 21.77
CA THR A 57 -19.77 4.38 22.45
C THR A 57 -18.25 4.46 22.47
N ARG A 58 -17.55 3.33 22.68
CA ARG A 58 -16.08 3.30 22.57
C ARG A 58 -15.58 3.65 21.17
N ALA A 59 -16.22 3.09 20.14
CA ALA A 59 -15.92 3.41 18.75
C ALA A 59 -16.07 4.91 18.48
N HIS A 60 -17.16 5.52 18.96
CA HIS A 60 -17.39 6.95 18.82
C HIS A 60 -16.34 7.80 19.53
N LEU A 61 -15.92 7.43 20.73
CA LEU A 61 -14.85 8.13 21.45
C LEU A 61 -13.54 8.09 20.66
N TYR A 62 -13.20 6.93 20.10
CA TYR A 62 -12.03 6.79 19.24
C TYR A 62 -12.14 7.63 17.96
N GLU A 63 -13.24 7.54 17.22
CA GLU A 63 -13.43 8.32 15.99
C GLU A 63 -13.41 9.83 16.25
N GLY A 64 -13.97 10.26 17.39
CA GLY A 64 -14.00 11.66 17.80
C GLY A 64 -12.69 12.20 18.36
N LEU A 65 -11.60 11.42 18.39
CA LEU A 65 -10.34 11.79 19.07
C LEU A 65 -9.87 13.22 18.75
N GLY A 66 -9.87 13.60 17.48
CA GLY A 66 -9.45 14.94 17.04
C GLY A 66 -10.31 16.08 17.61
N LEU A 67 -11.57 15.84 17.96
CA LEU A 67 -12.50 16.86 18.47
C LEU A 67 -12.20 17.25 19.92
N TRP A 68 -11.75 16.28 20.73
CA TRP A 68 -11.68 16.46 22.19
C TRP A 68 -10.28 16.30 22.77
N MET A 69 -9.31 15.72 22.05
CA MET A 69 -7.98 15.40 22.61
C MET A 69 -7.25 16.60 23.21
N LYS A 70 -7.44 17.80 22.65
CA LYS A 70 -6.78 19.04 23.11
C LYS A 70 -7.42 19.62 24.39
N HIS A 71 -8.56 19.06 24.80
CA HIS A 71 -9.40 19.61 25.86
C HIS A 71 -9.50 18.71 27.08
N VAL A 72 -8.90 17.53 27.06
CA VAL A 72 -8.82 16.63 28.23
C VAL A 72 -7.39 16.60 28.77
N ALA A 73 -7.23 16.16 30.01
CA ALA A 73 -5.92 16.03 30.62
C ALA A 73 -5.06 14.99 29.89
N GLU A 74 -3.76 15.28 29.77
CA GLU A 74 -2.81 14.48 28.99
C GLU A 74 -2.69 13.04 29.52
N ASP A 75 -2.73 12.84 30.85
CA ASP A 75 -2.71 11.50 31.46
C ASP A 75 -3.91 10.65 31.03
N LYS A 76 -5.09 11.27 30.91
CA LYS A 76 -6.32 10.58 30.47
C LYS A 76 -6.28 10.24 29.00
N LEU A 77 -5.80 11.17 28.18
CA LEU A 77 -5.60 10.93 26.75
C LEU A 77 -4.63 9.76 26.54
N GLN A 78 -3.48 9.79 27.20
CA GLN A 78 -2.46 8.74 27.11
C GLN A 78 -3.01 7.37 27.53
N VAL A 79 -3.68 7.28 28.67
CA VAL A 79 -4.29 6.01 29.11
C VAL A 79 -5.32 5.51 28.10
N HIS A 80 -6.14 6.40 27.55
CA HIS A 80 -7.18 6.03 26.59
C HIS A 80 -6.61 5.52 25.25
N THR A 81 -5.58 6.17 24.71
CA THR A 81 -5.01 5.81 23.39
C THR A 81 -3.93 4.74 23.50
N GLU A 82 -2.97 4.86 24.41
CA GLU A 82 -1.84 3.92 24.51
C GLU A 82 -2.15 2.69 25.36
N SER A 83 -2.98 2.78 26.40
CA SER A 83 -3.30 1.59 27.20
C SER A 83 -4.55 0.89 26.68
N LEU A 84 -5.68 1.58 26.69
CA LEU A 84 -6.97 1.00 26.30
C LEU A 84 -7.06 0.80 24.78
N GLY A 85 -6.50 1.71 23.99
CA GLY A 85 -6.48 1.61 22.53
C GLY A 85 -5.61 0.46 22.03
N LEU A 86 -4.37 0.35 22.50
CA LEU A 86 -3.48 -0.75 22.10
C LEU A 86 -3.98 -2.12 22.54
N GLN A 87 -4.73 -2.20 23.65
CA GLN A 87 -5.38 -3.44 24.06
C GLN A 87 -6.31 -4.02 22.98
N GLN A 88 -6.89 -3.17 22.11
CA GLN A 88 -7.76 -3.64 21.03
C GLN A 88 -7.00 -4.44 19.97
N PHE A 89 -5.68 -4.24 19.85
CA PHE A 89 -4.81 -4.91 18.88
C PHE A 89 -4.15 -6.19 19.39
N GLN A 90 -4.39 -6.59 20.64
CA GLN A 90 -3.89 -7.86 21.18
C GLN A 90 -4.38 -9.04 20.33
N ASP A 91 -3.50 -9.99 20.03
CA ASP A 91 -3.76 -11.07 19.06
C ASP A 91 -5.01 -11.90 19.37
N ASP A 92 -5.26 -12.19 20.65
CA ASP A 92 -6.42 -12.98 21.07
C ASP A 92 -7.76 -12.24 20.91
N LEU A 93 -7.72 -10.90 20.97
CA LEU A 93 -8.92 -10.04 21.02
C LEU A 93 -9.21 -9.38 19.67
N ARG A 94 -8.16 -9.06 18.90
CA ARG A 94 -8.22 -8.28 17.65
C ARG A 94 -9.23 -8.82 16.63
N PRO A 95 -9.33 -10.15 16.36
CA PRO A 95 -10.32 -10.67 15.42
C PRO A 95 -11.78 -10.34 15.78
N GLN A 96 -12.08 -10.19 17.07
CA GLN A 96 -13.42 -9.86 17.57
C GLN A 96 -13.64 -8.34 17.69
N ARG A 97 -12.56 -7.55 17.62
CA ARG A 97 -12.55 -6.11 17.89
C ARG A 97 -12.13 -5.27 16.69
N LEU A 98 -12.14 -5.84 15.48
CA LEU A 98 -11.77 -5.14 14.24
C LEU A 98 -12.49 -3.80 14.05
N ALA A 99 -13.77 -3.70 14.44
CA ALA A 99 -14.51 -2.44 14.40
C ALA A 99 -13.88 -1.35 15.28
N LEU A 100 -13.48 -1.68 16.52
CA LEU A 100 -12.80 -0.73 17.40
C LEU A 100 -11.40 -0.36 16.90
N CYS A 101 -10.65 -1.33 16.37
CA CYS A 101 -9.34 -1.06 15.78
C CYS A 101 -9.43 -0.07 14.61
N ARG A 102 -10.46 -0.21 13.77
CA ARG A 102 -10.78 0.73 12.69
C ARG A 102 -11.10 2.12 13.21
N SER A 103 -12.02 2.21 14.18
CA SER A 103 -12.42 3.48 14.79
C SER A 103 -11.22 4.20 15.41
N LEU A 104 -10.32 3.47 16.09
CA LEU A 104 -9.09 4.03 16.65
C LEU A 104 -8.14 4.54 15.57
N LEU A 105 -7.83 3.76 14.54
CA LEU A 105 -6.96 4.22 13.45
C LEU A 105 -7.56 5.39 12.66
N GLN A 106 -8.88 5.40 12.47
CA GLN A 106 -9.58 6.53 11.85
C GLN A 106 -9.46 7.78 12.71
N GLY A 107 -9.69 7.66 14.02
CA GLY A 107 -9.54 8.74 14.98
C GLY A 107 -8.11 9.29 15.04
N LEU A 108 -7.11 8.41 15.08
CA LEU A 108 -5.69 8.78 15.05
C LEU A 108 -5.35 9.55 13.77
N ALA A 109 -5.71 9.02 12.60
CA ALA A 109 -5.44 9.68 11.32
C ALA A 109 -6.10 11.07 11.25
N GLN A 110 -7.36 11.18 11.68
CA GLN A 110 -8.07 12.46 11.72
C GLN A 110 -7.45 13.44 12.71
N ALA A 111 -7.04 12.98 13.89
CA ALA A 111 -6.38 13.79 14.90
C ALA A 111 -5.01 14.30 14.44
N MET A 112 -4.25 13.46 13.74
CA MET A 112 -2.94 13.81 13.19
C MET A 112 -3.05 14.80 12.02
N ALA A 113 -4.10 14.72 11.22
CA ALA A 113 -4.36 15.66 10.12
C ALA A 113 -4.84 17.05 10.59
N LEU A 114 -5.05 17.27 11.89
CA LEU A 114 -5.43 18.58 12.41
C LEU A 114 -4.28 19.58 12.29
N PRO A 115 -4.57 20.86 12.01
CA PRO A 115 -3.53 21.88 12.00
C PRO A 115 -2.97 22.09 13.42
N ASN A 116 -1.65 22.13 13.52
CA ASN A 116 -0.89 22.45 14.73
C ASN A 116 -1.40 21.70 15.99
N PRO A 117 -1.30 20.37 16.04
CA PRO A 117 -1.54 19.64 17.28
C PRO A 117 -0.49 20.03 18.33
N PRO A 118 -0.86 20.12 19.63
CA PRO A 118 0.12 20.32 20.69
C PRO A 118 1.22 19.26 20.63
N ASN A 119 2.48 19.63 20.88
CA ASN A 119 3.62 18.71 20.73
C ASN A 119 3.45 17.41 21.53
N SER A 120 2.96 17.48 22.77
CA SER A 120 2.73 16.28 23.58
C SER A 120 1.67 15.36 22.96
N CYS A 121 0.58 15.92 22.44
CA CYS A 121 -0.44 15.18 21.70
C CYS A 121 0.16 14.56 20.44
N TRP A 122 0.93 15.32 19.67
CA TRP A 122 1.58 14.81 18.46
C TRP A 122 2.51 13.62 18.75
N THR A 123 3.41 13.75 19.74
CA THR A 123 4.30 12.68 20.15
C THR A 123 3.53 11.43 20.59
N LEU A 124 2.43 11.61 21.32
CA LEU A 124 1.56 10.52 21.74
C LEU A 124 0.89 9.82 20.54
N LEU A 125 0.36 10.57 19.58
CA LEU A 125 -0.28 10.02 18.37
C LEU A 125 0.74 9.24 17.52
N CYS A 126 1.95 9.79 17.34
CA CYS A 126 3.03 9.11 16.62
C CYS A 126 3.46 7.81 17.32
N SER A 127 3.73 7.88 18.62
CA SER A 127 4.08 6.72 19.46
C SER A 127 3.01 5.64 19.41
N THR A 128 1.73 6.02 19.53
CA THR A 128 0.60 5.09 19.48
C THR A 128 0.53 4.40 18.10
N THR A 129 0.66 5.17 17.02
CA THR A 129 0.64 4.64 15.64
C THR A 129 1.77 3.64 15.40
N GLU A 130 2.99 3.96 15.85
CA GLU A 130 4.14 3.06 15.73
C GLU A 130 3.95 1.76 16.52
N LYS A 131 3.43 1.85 17.75
CA LYS A 131 3.10 0.67 18.56
C LYS A 131 2.03 -0.19 17.87
N ILE A 132 1.00 0.42 17.27
CA ILE A 132 -0.01 -0.31 16.49
C ILE A 132 0.64 -1.01 15.29
N PHE A 133 1.49 -0.32 14.52
CA PHE A 133 2.19 -0.93 13.39
C PHE A 133 3.05 -2.14 13.82
N THR A 134 3.68 -2.05 14.99
CA THR A 134 4.47 -3.14 15.58
C THR A 134 3.60 -4.34 15.97
N LEU A 135 2.42 -4.08 16.54
CA LEU A 135 1.46 -5.11 16.96
C LEU A 135 0.72 -5.77 15.78
N LEU A 136 0.62 -5.10 14.63
CA LEU A 136 -0.02 -5.69 13.46
C LEU A 136 0.80 -6.89 12.92
N PRO A 137 0.13 -7.99 12.53
CA PRO A 137 0.80 -9.16 11.96
C PRO A 137 1.66 -8.83 10.76
N ASN A 138 2.76 -9.57 10.60
CA ASN A 138 3.61 -9.43 9.43
C ASN A 138 2.97 -10.01 8.15
N HIS A 139 2.07 -10.98 8.31
CA HIS A 139 1.26 -11.56 7.24
C HIS A 139 -0.14 -10.98 7.25
N ILE A 140 -0.55 -10.40 6.12
CA ILE A 140 -1.80 -9.66 6.03
C ILE A 140 -2.95 -10.62 5.77
N GLN A 141 -3.96 -10.58 6.65
CA GLN A 141 -5.23 -11.25 6.43
C GLN A 141 -6.19 -10.35 5.64
N ASP A 142 -6.95 -10.91 4.72
CA ASP A 142 -7.88 -10.17 3.85
C ASP A 142 -8.91 -9.31 4.61
N ARG A 143 -9.32 -9.76 5.80
CA ARG A 143 -10.32 -9.07 6.63
C ARG A 143 -9.74 -7.90 7.45
N GLU A 144 -8.42 -7.76 7.48
CA GLU A 144 -7.68 -6.84 8.37
C GLU A 144 -6.91 -5.77 7.61
N VAL A 145 -6.96 -5.79 6.28
CA VAL A 145 -6.15 -4.88 5.47
C VAL A 145 -6.48 -3.40 5.74
N ASP A 146 -7.74 -3.11 6.04
CA ASP A 146 -8.18 -1.79 6.43
C ASP A 146 -7.41 -1.22 7.63
N LEU A 147 -6.86 -2.09 8.51
CA LEU A 147 -5.98 -1.66 9.60
C LEU A 147 -4.62 -1.17 9.07
N TYR A 148 -4.04 -1.83 8.08
CA TYR A 148 -2.78 -1.40 7.46
C TYR A 148 -2.96 -0.12 6.65
N VAL A 149 -4.12 0.04 5.98
CA VAL A 149 -4.51 1.32 5.36
C VAL A 149 -4.67 2.42 6.41
N GLY A 150 -5.31 2.12 7.55
CA GLY A 150 -5.45 3.05 8.66
C GLY A 150 -4.09 3.51 9.20
N VAL A 151 -3.16 2.58 9.40
CA VAL A 151 -1.78 2.91 9.78
C VAL A 151 -1.09 3.75 8.71
N ALA A 152 -1.19 3.38 7.44
CA ALA A 152 -0.58 4.16 6.36
C ALA A 152 -1.13 5.61 6.29
N LYS A 153 -2.41 5.82 6.59
CA LYS A 153 -3.01 7.15 6.71
C LYS A 153 -2.51 7.93 7.93
N CYS A 154 -2.18 7.27 9.03
CA CYS A 154 -1.54 7.93 10.17
C CYS A 154 -0.09 8.33 9.81
N LEU A 155 0.64 7.40 9.19
CA LEU A 155 2.01 7.63 8.74
C LEU A 155 2.11 8.73 7.68
N SER A 156 1.08 8.94 6.84
CA SER A 156 1.12 10.00 5.83
C SER A 156 1.19 11.41 6.41
N GLU A 157 0.76 11.60 7.65
CA GLU A 157 0.85 12.88 8.36
C GLU A 157 2.22 13.09 9.02
N MET A 158 3.02 12.03 9.18
CA MET A 158 4.34 12.11 9.81
C MET A 158 5.41 12.69 8.88
N SER A 159 6.56 13.04 9.46
CA SER A 159 7.74 13.44 8.66
C SER A 159 8.32 12.26 7.89
N ASP A 160 9.05 12.54 6.81
CA ASP A 160 9.69 11.50 5.99
C ASP A 160 10.65 10.64 6.83
N ALA A 161 11.39 11.26 7.75
CA ALA A 161 12.30 10.54 8.65
C ALA A 161 11.58 9.55 9.59
N GLU A 162 10.37 9.89 10.05
CA GLU A 162 9.56 8.99 10.87
C GLU A 162 8.98 7.85 10.02
N ILE A 163 8.50 8.15 8.81
CA ILE A 163 8.02 7.13 7.87
C ILE A 163 9.14 6.13 7.59
N ASP A 164 10.33 6.59 7.20
CA ASP A 164 11.47 5.74 6.86
C ASP A 164 11.90 4.87 8.06
N ARG A 165 11.93 5.46 9.26
CA ARG A 165 12.29 4.74 10.49
C ARG A 165 11.29 3.64 10.83
N ILE A 166 9.99 3.92 10.75
CA ILE A 166 8.93 2.97 11.11
C ILE A 166 8.78 1.90 10.03
N THR A 167 8.86 2.30 8.75
CA THR A 167 8.67 1.42 7.59
C THR A 167 9.98 0.82 7.07
N LYS A 168 11.01 0.74 7.91
CA LYS A 168 12.26 0.08 7.56
C LYS A 168 12.02 -1.37 7.14
N VAL A 169 12.43 -1.73 5.93
CA VAL A 169 12.22 -3.08 5.40
C VAL A 169 13.14 -4.07 6.13
N THR A 170 12.57 -5.16 6.65
CA THR A 170 13.32 -6.29 7.22
C THR A 170 12.68 -7.60 6.79
N GLU A 171 13.45 -8.68 6.80
CA GLU A 171 13.01 -10.02 6.38
C GLU A 171 11.70 -10.44 7.06
N ALA A 172 11.60 -10.23 8.38
CA ALA A 172 10.46 -10.70 9.17
C ALA A 172 9.15 -9.97 8.87
N GLN A 173 9.21 -8.71 8.42
CA GLN A 173 8.03 -7.87 8.19
C GLN A 173 7.82 -7.50 6.72
N MET A 174 8.42 -8.28 5.82
CA MET A 174 8.48 -8.00 4.39
C MET A 174 7.12 -7.66 3.77
N GLU A 175 6.12 -8.51 3.97
CA GLU A 175 4.77 -8.31 3.41
C GLU A 175 4.06 -7.07 3.99
N LYS A 176 4.05 -6.95 5.33
CA LYS A 176 3.47 -5.79 6.05
C LYS A 176 4.07 -4.46 5.59
N THR A 177 5.40 -4.37 5.60
CA THR A 177 6.09 -3.13 5.22
C THR A 177 5.95 -2.84 3.74
N CYS A 178 6.04 -3.88 2.88
CA CYS A 178 5.78 -3.74 1.45
C CYS A 178 4.40 -3.16 1.20
N PHE A 179 3.35 -3.65 1.87
CA PHE A 179 1.99 -3.12 1.72
C PHE A 179 1.89 -1.64 2.10
N VAL A 180 2.46 -1.25 3.26
CA VAL A 180 2.38 0.15 3.74
C VAL A 180 3.13 1.09 2.79
N LEU A 181 4.35 0.75 2.38
CA LEU A 181 5.11 1.52 1.40
C LEU A 181 4.39 1.56 0.05
N ALA A 182 3.89 0.43 -0.43
CA ALA A 182 3.09 0.31 -1.64
C ALA A 182 1.87 1.25 -1.63
N TYR A 183 1.17 1.32 -0.51
CA TYR A 183 0.04 2.24 -0.32
C TYR A 183 0.50 3.71 -0.33
N LEU A 184 1.48 4.07 0.50
CA LEU A 184 2.00 5.45 0.58
C LEU A 184 2.54 5.95 -0.76
N THR A 185 3.27 5.10 -1.48
CA THR A 185 3.78 5.39 -2.82
C THR A 185 2.65 5.51 -3.84
N SER A 186 1.62 4.67 -3.78
CA SER A 186 0.46 4.79 -4.68
C SER A 186 -0.28 6.12 -4.55
N GLN A 187 -0.29 6.71 -3.34
CA GLN A 187 -0.86 8.04 -3.08
C GLN A 187 0.13 9.18 -3.36
N GLY A 188 1.37 8.85 -3.71
CA GLY A 188 2.47 9.79 -3.92
C GLY A 188 2.95 10.50 -2.64
N ARG A 189 2.66 9.94 -1.45
CA ARG A 189 3.23 10.44 -0.20
C ARG A 189 4.72 10.09 -0.08
N VAL A 190 5.09 8.89 -0.53
CA VAL A 190 6.48 8.40 -0.58
C VAL A 190 6.89 8.25 -2.06
N PRO A 191 8.13 8.60 -2.45
CA PRO A 191 8.60 8.41 -3.83
C PRO A 191 8.66 6.93 -4.24
N LEU A 192 8.72 6.65 -5.54
CA LEU A 192 8.91 5.29 -6.07
C LEU A 192 10.20 4.62 -5.56
N LEU A 193 11.23 5.42 -5.27
CA LEU A 193 12.49 4.95 -4.69
C LEU A 193 12.29 4.23 -3.35
N GLY A 194 11.23 4.54 -2.59
CA GLY A 194 10.92 3.84 -1.34
C GLY A 194 10.62 2.35 -1.52
N LEU A 195 10.30 1.91 -2.74
CA LEU A 195 10.10 0.49 -3.05
C LEU A 195 11.41 -0.26 -3.32
N ASN A 196 12.53 0.44 -3.48
CA ASN A 196 13.81 -0.19 -3.81
C ASN A 196 14.32 -1.09 -2.68
N ASP A 197 14.07 -0.74 -1.41
CA ASP A 197 14.46 -1.58 -0.28
C ASP A 197 13.65 -2.89 -0.24
N VAL A 198 12.40 -2.88 -0.72
CA VAL A 198 11.59 -4.08 -0.91
C VAL A 198 12.16 -4.93 -2.04
N ILE A 199 12.53 -4.31 -3.16
CA ILE A 199 13.17 -5.03 -4.28
C ILE A 199 14.50 -5.64 -3.81
N ALA A 200 15.33 -4.87 -3.10
CA ALA A 200 16.59 -5.32 -2.55
C ALA A 200 16.42 -6.48 -1.56
N GLY A 201 15.38 -6.44 -0.70
CA GLY A 201 15.05 -7.55 0.19
C GLY A 201 14.78 -8.86 -0.56
N VAL A 202 14.01 -8.81 -1.66
CA VAL A 202 13.79 -10.00 -2.51
C VAL A 202 15.11 -10.49 -3.14
N LEU A 203 15.98 -9.57 -3.58
CA LEU A 203 17.31 -9.93 -4.09
C LEU A 203 18.25 -10.50 -3.02
N GLN A 204 17.94 -10.31 -1.75
CA GLN A 204 18.62 -10.94 -0.62
C GLN A 204 18.07 -12.33 -0.28
N GLY A 205 17.04 -12.80 -0.98
CA GLY A 205 16.38 -14.08 -0.73
C GLY A 205 15.30 -14.02 0.33
N TRP A 206 14.86 -12.83 0.74
CA TRP A 206 13.76 -12.68 1.70
C TRP A 206 12.42 -13.16 1.12
N PRO A 207 11.43 -13.50 1.97
CA PRO A 207 10.13 -13.96 1.52
C PRO A 207 9.46 -12.96 0.55
N GLN A 208 9.25 -13.39 -0.70
CA GLN A 208 8.64 -12.56 -1.74
C GLN A 208 7.12 -12.79 -1.92
N ARG A 209 6.49 -13.57 -1.03
CA ARG A 209 5.06 -13.91 -1.11
C ARG A 209 4.23 -12.62 -1.23
N ARG A 210 3.38 -12.54 -2.27
CA ARG A 210 2.52 -11.37 -2.60
C ARG A 210 3.24 -10.05 -2.90
N VAL A 211 4.57 -9.94 -2.73
CA VAL A 211 5.34 -8.71 -3.01
C VAL A 211 5.17 -8.27 -4.46
N GLY A 212 5.28 -9.20 -5.41
CA GLY A 212 5.09 -8.89 -6.83
C GLY A 212 3.70 -8.31 -7.13
N TRP A 213 2.65 -8.86 -6.52
CA TRP A 213 1.28 -8.36 -6.67
C TRP A 213 1.13 -6.95 -6.08
N LEU A 214 1.70 -6.70 -4.90
CA LEU A 214 1.69 -5.38 -4.25
C LEU A 214 2.39 -4.33 -5.11
N LEU A 215 3.57 -4.65 -5.65
CA LEU A 215 4.31 -3.76 -6.54
C LEU A 215 3.50 -3.44 -7.81
N LEU A 216 2.90 -4.45 -8.44
CA LEU A 216 2.08 -4.27 -9.63
C LEU A 216 0.85 -3.40 -9.35
N GLN A 217 0.17 -3.62 -8.23
CA GLN A 217 -0.95 -2.79 -7.77
C GLN A 217 -0.52 -1.33 -7.53
N THR A 218 0.65 -1.11 -6.92
CA THR A 218 1.21 0.23 -6.74
C THR A 218 1.54 0.90 -8.06
N PHE A 219 2.22 0.23 -8.99
CA PHE A 219 2.58 0.82 -10.27
C PHE A 219 1.34 1.27 -11.05
N TYR A 220 0.29 0.47 -11.07
CA TYR A 220 -0.96 0.85 -11.72
C TYR A 220 -1.59 2.08 -11.06
N GLN A 221 -1.66 2.12 -9.73
CA GLN A 221 -2.22 3.27 -9.02
C GLN A 221 -1.39 4.54 -9.12
N CYS A 222 -0.05 4.45 -9.12
CA CYS A 222 0.85 5.59 -9.32
C CYS A 222 0.59 6.32 -10.64
N ARG A 223 0.04 5.63 -11.65
CA ARG A 223 -0.41 6.26 -12.89
C ARG A 223 -1.71 7.03 -12.74
N LEU A 224 -2.65 6.49 -11.95
CA LEU A 224 -3.98 7.07 -11.77
C LEU A 224 -3.92 8.31 -10.85
N ALA A 225 -3.02 8.28 -9.86
CA ALA A 225 -2.82 9.40 -8.95
C ALA A 225 -2.10 10.57 -9.63
N THR A 226 -2.66 11.76 -9.50
CA THR A 226 -2.01 13.01 -9.90
C THR A 226 -1.17 13.52 -8.72
N ASN A 227 0.09 13.10 -8.64
CA ASN A 227 1.03 13.55 -7.60
C ASN A 227 2.43 13.80 -8.18
N PRO A 228 3.15 14.87 -7.77
CA PRO A 228 4.51 15.14 -8.24
C PRO A 228 5.50 13.99 -8.00
N ASN A 229 5.35 13.23 -6.92
CA ASN A 229 6.25 12.13 -6.56
C ASN A 229 6.09 10.87 -7.43
N THR A 230 4.94 10.72 -8.11
CA THR A 230 4.62 9.61 -9.02
C THR A 230 4.32 10.08 -10.44
N GLY A 231 4.62 11.34 -10.73
CA GLY A 231 4.43 11.95 -12.04
C GLY A 231 5.20 11.21 -13.14
N VAL A 232 4.85 11.49 -14.40
CA VAL A 232 5.43 10.80 -15.56
C VAL A 232 6.96 10.87 -15.56
N SER A 233 7.54 12.03 -15.20
CA SER A 233 8.98 12.22 -15.09
C SER A 233 9.62 11.29 -14.06
N LYS A 234 9.02 11.17 -12.87
CA LYS A 234 9.51 10.29 -11.79
C LYS A 234 9.37 8.82 -12.10
N ARG A 235 8.30 8.42 -12.77
CA ARG A 235 8.13 7.05 -13.30
C ARG A 235 9.20 6.72 -14.34
N MET A 236 9.51 7.66 -15.22
CA MET A 236 10.55 7.49 -16.24
C MET A 236 11.95 7.41 -15.64
N GLU A 237 12.30 8.30 -14.72
CA GLU A 237 13.56 8.27 -13.97
C GLU A 237 13.77 6.91 -13.29
N TRP A 238 12.79 6.47 -12.51
CA TRP A 238 12.86 5.19 -11.80
C TRP A 238 12.97 3.98 -12.74
N LEU A 239 12.24 3.96 -13.87
CA LEU A 239 12.32 2.85 -14.82
C LEU A 239 13.70 2.75 -15.50
N LEU A 240 14.30 3.90 -15.83
CA LEU A 240 15.64 3.96 -16.42
C LEU A 240 16.72 3.50 -15.42
N GLU A 241 16.57 3.86 -14.15
CA GLU A 241 17.44 3.34 -13.08
C GLU A 241 17.30 1.82 -12.92
N LEU A 242 16.06 1.30 -12.94
CA LEU A 242 15.80 -0.14 -12.89
C LEU A 242 16.44 -0.89 -14.08
N MET A 243 16.37 -0.33 -15.30
CA MET A 243 17.06 -0.89 -16.47
C MET A 243 18.58 -0.98 -16.23
N GLY A 244 19.18 0.07 -15.66
CA GLY A 244 20.58 0.08 -15.29
C GLY A 244 20.91 -0.99 -14.24
N HIS A 245 20.06 -1.13 -13.22
CA HIS A 245 20.22 -2.13 -12.17
C HIS A 245 20.13 -3.57 -12.71
N ILE A 246 19.13 -3.87 -13.54
CA ILE A 246 18.99 -5.18 -14.21
C ILE A 246 20.26 -5.52 -14.97
N ARG A 247 20.80 -4.57 -15.75
CA ARG A 247 22.05 -4.77 -16.50
C ARG A 247 23.22 -5.04 -15.56
N ASN A 248 23.36 -4.26 -14.49
CA ASN A 248 24.48 -4.43 -13.57
C ASN A 248 24.45 -5.80 -12.86
N VAL A 249 23.27 -6.29 -12.49
CA VAL A 249 23.11 -7.63 -11.91
C VAL A 249 23.40 -8.71 -12.97
N ALA A 250 22.82 -8.60 -14.17
CA ALA A 250 23.00 -9.59 -15.24
C ALA A 250 24.47 -9.77 -15.66
N TYR A 251 25.23 -8.67 -15.71
CA TYR A 251 26.65 -8.67 -16.07
C TYR A 251 27.61 -8.78 -14.88
N GLY A 252 27.11 -9.02 -13.66
CA GLY A 252 27.92 -9.27 -12.47
C GLY A 252 28.63 -8.04 -11.88
N ALA A 253 28.28 -6.83 -12.32
CA ALA A 253 28.77 -5.58 -11.73
C ALA A 253 28.18 -5.30 -10.33
N THR A 254 27.00 -5.86 -10.04
CA THR A 254 26.37 -5.82 -8.72
C THR A 254 26.27 -7.24 -8.18
N PRO A 255 26.97 -7.58 -7.07
CA PRO A 255 26.85 -8.89 -6.46
C PRO A 255 25.45 -9.05 -5.83
N ILE A 256 24.90 -10.27 -5.91
CA ILE A 256 23.64 -10.63 -5.27
C ILE A 256 23.90 -11.67 -4.18
N THR A 257 23.11 -11.62 -3.10
CA THR A 257 23.26 -12.53 -1.95
C THR A 257 22.33 -13.74 -2.02
N CYS A 258 21.24 -13.70 -2.81
CA CYS A 258 20.32 -14.82 -3.02
C CYS A 258 20.96 -16.06 -3.70
N GLY A 259 22.17 -15.94 -4.24
CA GLY A 259 22.94 -17.07 -4.78
C GLY A 259 22.51 -17.55 -6.18
N ASP A 260 21.38 -17.08 -6.72
CA ASP A 260 20.91 -17.37 -8.08
C ASP A 260 20.72 -16.08 -8.89
N THR A 261 21.73 -15.75 -9.70
CA THR A 261 21.72 -14.55 -10.56
C THR A 261 20.58 -14.57 -11.56
N LYS A 262 20.16 -15.77 -11.99
CA LYS A 262 19.10 -15.96 -12.96
C LYS A 262 17.74 -15.66 -12.37
N GLN A 263 17.47 -16.13 -11.16
CA GLN A 263 16.24 -15.78 -10.44
C GLN A 263 16.17 -14.28 -10.12
N ALA A 264 17.30 -13.69 -9.72
CA ALA A 264 17.38 -12.26 -9.42
C ALA A 264 17.09 -11.39 -10.67
N THR A 265 17.71 -11.69 -11.81
CA THR A 265 17.46 -10.96 -13.06
C THR A 265 16.05 -11.19 -13.57
N ASP A 266 15.52 -12.40 -13.46
CA ASP A 266 14.13 -12.71 -13.84
C ASP A 266 13.15 -11.90 -13.00
N PHE A 267 13.31 -11.87 -11.69
CA PHE A 267 12.48 -11.05 -10.80
C PHE A 267 12.53 -9.56 -11.19
N LEU A 268 13.74 -8.99 -11.35
CA LEU A 268 13.88 -7.58 -11.72
C LEU A 268 13.26 -7.28 -13.08
N PHE A 269 13.41 -8.17 -14.06
CA PHE A 269 12.84 -8.00 -15.38
C PHE A 269 11.30 -8.13 -15.35
N GLN A 270 10.75 -8.99 -14.48
CA GLN A 270 9.31 -9.04 -14.23
C GLN A 270 8.79 -7.76 -13.55
N VAL A 271 9.53 -7.17 -12.61
CA VAL A 271 9.21 -5.85 -12.03
C VAL A 271 9.22 -4.76 -13.11
N PHE A 272 10.21 -4.77 -14.01
CA PHE A 272 10.25 -3.87 -15.16
C PHE A 272 9.01 -4.05 -16.06
N ALA A 273 8.66 -5.30 -16.39
CA ALA A 273 7.48 -5.62 -17.18
C ALA A 273 6.19 -5.13 -16.51
N ALA A 274 6.05 -5.33 -15.20
CA ALA A 274 4.90 -4.86 -14.42
C ALA A 274 4.74 -3.34 -14.47
N ALA A 275 5.84 -2.58 -14.37
CA ALA A 275 5.82 -1.13 -14.49
C ALA A 275 5.43 -0.68 -15.92
N VAL A 276 6.02 -1.30 -16.96
CA VAL A 276 5.71 -1.01 -18.36
C VAL A 276 4.26 -1.30 -18.69
N VAL A 277 3.74 -2.45 -18.28
CA VAL A 277 2.33 -2.84 -18.43
C VAL A 277 1.42 -1.83 -17.74
N SER A 278 1.75 -1.46 -16.51
CA SER A 278 0.95 -0.52 -15.69
C SER A 278 0.86 0.88 -16.29
N TRP A 279 1.94 1.36 -16.89
CA TRP A 279 2.06 2.75 -17.37
C TRP A 279 1.79 2.90 -18.86
N GLY A 280 2.07 1.87 -19.65
CA GLY A 280 1.88 1.85 -21.09
C GLY A 280 0.43 1.68 -21.50
N ASP A 281 -0.33 0.82 -20.81
CA ASP A 281 -1.69 0.42 -21.19
C ASP A 281 -2.69 0.55 -20.02
N HIS A 282 -3.88 1.11 -20.25
CA HIS A 282 -4.96 1.14 -19.25
C HIS A 282 -5.61 -0.22 -18.99
N SER A 283 -5.62 -1.09 -20.00
CA SER A 283 -6.41 -2.32 -20.02
C SER A 283 -5.63 -3.51 -19.47
N MET A 284 -4.35 -3.64 -19.78
CA MET A 284 -3.55 -4.81 -19.39
C MET A 284 -3.51 -5.06 -17.87
N PRO A 285 -3.32 -4.05 -16.99
CA PRO A 285 -3.41 -4.28 -15.55
C PRO A 285 -4.77 -4.85 -15.13
N LEU A 286 -5.86 -4.35 -15.71
CA LEU A 286 -7.21 -4.84 -15.41
C LEU A 286 -7.40 -6.30 -15.86
N LEU A 287 -6.81 -6.69 -16.99
CA LEU A 287 -6.82 -8.09 -17.48
C LEU A 287 -6.06 -9.02 -16.52
N PHE A 288 -5.05 -8.51 -15.82
CA PHE A 288 -4.32 -9.22 -14.77
C PHE A 288 -5.00 -9.14 -13.39
N GLY A 289 -6.23 -8.64 -13.32
CA GLY A 289 -7.00 -8.54 -12.07
C GLY A 289 -6.56 -7.42 -11.12
N ILE A 290 -5.72 -6.50 -11.61
CA ILE A 290 -5.24 -5.33 -10.87
C ILE A 290 -6.33 -4.28 -10.83
N ARG A 291 -6.47 -3.61 -9.68
CA ARG A 291 -7.63 -2.75 -9.40
C ARG A 291 -7.21 -1.28 -9.39
N ALA A 292 -8.09 -0.40 -9.85
CA ALA A 292 -7.87 1.05 -9.80
C ALA A 292 -7.79 1.61 -8.37
N GLN A 293 -8.32 0.88 -7.40
CA GLN A 293 -8.28 1.20 -5.98
C GLN A 293 -7.88 -0.04 -5.18
N TRP A 294 -7.22 0.14 -4.04
CA TRP A 294 -6.84 -0.95 -3.14
C TRP A 294 -8.05 -1.78 -2.68
N PHE A 295 -9.21 -1.14 -2.49
CA PHE A 295 -10.45 -1.80 -2.07
C PHE A 295 -11.61 -1.49 -3.02
N PRO A 296 -12.33 -2.50 -3.54
CA PRO A 296 -13.50 -2.27 -4.39
C PRO A 296 -14.69 -1.68 -3.63
N TRP A 297 -14.74 -1.86 -2.31
CA TRP A 297 -15.86 -1.48 -1.45
C TRP A 297 -15.36 -0.68 -0.24
N GLN A 298 -16.26 0.12 0.34
CA GLN A 298 -15.98 0.79 1.62
C GLN A 298 -16.12 -0.20 2.78
N PRO A 299 -15.41 0.01 3.90
CA PRO A 299 -15.61 -0.77 5.12
C PRO A 299 -17.10 -0.77 5.52
N GLY A 300 -17.72 -1.95 5.59
CA GLY A 300 -19.13 -2.11 5.94
C GLY A 300 -20.12 -2.25 4.77
N SER A 301 -19.69 -2.00 3.53
CA SER A 301 -20.55 -2.11 2.33
C SER A 301 -20.17 -3.26 1.39
N LYS A 302 -19.35 -4.22 1.84
CA LYS A 302 -18.98 -5.40 1.06
C LYS A 302 -20.25 -6.20 0.70
N PRO A 303 -20.60 -6.33 -0.59
CA PRO A 303 -21.72 -7.16 -1.01
C PRO A 303 -21.49 -8.61 -0.56
N GLN A 304 -22.50 -9.26 0.02
CA GLN A 304 -22.40 -10.65 0.49
C GLN A 304 -22.02 -11.63 -0.63
N THR A 305 -22.27 -11.26 -1.89
CA THR A 305 -21.93 -12.04 -3.09
C THR A 305 -20.46 -11.96 -3.50
N LEU A 306 -19.71 -10.95 -3.05
CA LEU A 306 -18.29 -10.83 -3.36
C LEU A 306 -17.47 -11.52 -2.27
N GLN A 307 -17.08 -12.77 -2.49
CA GLN A 307 -16.27 -13.52 -1.52
C GLN A 307 -14.77 -13.19 -1.59
N HIS A 308 -14.31 -12.50 -2.65
CA HIS A 308 -12.88 -12.29 -2.86
C HIS A 308 -12.26 -11.36 -1.81
N GLY A 309 -11.04 -11.69 -1.39
CA GLY A 309 -10.22 -10.89 -0.48
C GLY A 309 -9.45 -9.77 -1.18
N LEU A 310 -8.45 -9.21 -0.50
CA LEU A 310 -7.49 -8.30 -1.14
C LEU A 310 -6.70 -9.05 -2.20
N TYR A 311 -6.13 -10.20 -1.82
CA TYR A 311 -5.20 -10.95 -2.64
C TYR A 311 -5.88 -11.89 -3.65
N GLY A 312 -7.16 -12.23 -3.48
CA GLY A 312 -7.79 -13.27 -4.32
C GLY A 312 -7.21 -14.65 -4.01
N GLU A 313 -7.26 -15.59 -4.96
CA GLU A 313 -6.62 -16.90 -4.79
C GLU A 313 -5.09 -16.78 -4.83
N GLU A 314 -4.37 -17.45 -3.92
CA GLU A 314 -2.90 -17.31 -3.81
C GLU A 314 -2.15 -17.73 -5.07
N SER A 315 -2.69 -18.71 -5.81
CA SER A 315 -2.20 -19.11 -7.13
C SER A 315 -2.18 -17.93 -8.11
N SER A 316 -3.13 -17.00 -8.01
CA SER A 316 -3.22 -15.85 -8.90
C SER A 316 -2.22 -14.76 -8.51
N THR A 317 -1.94 -14.56 -7.22
CA THR A 317 -0.99 -13.53 -6.78
C THR A 317 0.45 -13.85 -7.13
N ASP A 318 0.85 -15.12 -7.04
CA ASP A 318 2.24 -15.52 -7.29
C ASP A 318 2.57 -15.50 -8.79
N HIS A 319 1.58 -15.68 -9.66
CA HIS A 319 1.75 -15.64 -11.11
C HIS A 319 1.54 -14.25 -11.73
N ALA A 320 1.01 -13.28 -10.98
CA ALA A 320 0.67 -11.96 -11.52
C ALA A 320 1.88 -11.22 -12.11
N LEU A 321 3.03 -11.28 -11.41
CA LEU A 321 4.24 -10.59 -11.85
C LEU A 321 4.89 -11.27 -13.07
N PRO A 322 5.08 -12.61 -13.11
CA PRO A 322 5.51 -13.31 -14.33
C PRO A 322 4.62 -13.06 -15.56
N GLN A 323 3.29 -12.98 -15.37
CA GLN A 323 2.36 -12.76 -16.49
C GLN A 323 2.53 -11.40 -17.18
N CYS A 324 3.05 -10.40 -16.48
CA CYS A 324 3.32 -9.08 -17.08
C CYS A 324 4.30 -9.15 -18.26
N MET A 325 5.14 -10.18 -18.32
CA MET A 325 6.06 -10.44 -19.42
C MET A 325 5.35 -10.61 -20.76
N LEU A 326 4.15 -11.21 -20.76
CA LEU A 326 3.36 -11.44 -21.97
C LEU A 326 2.75 -10.14 -22.51
N GLY A 327 2.33 -9.23 -21.61
CA GLY A 327 1.73 -7.94 -21.97
C GLY A 327 2.77 -6.84 -22.26
N MET A 328 4.03 -7.06 -21.88
CA MET A 328 5.09 -6.06 -21.96
C MET A 328 5.40 -5.60 -23.39
N PRO A 329 5.52 -6.46 -24.43
CA PRO A 329 5.83 -6.02 -25.79
C PRO A 329 4.83 -4.99 -26.34
N HIS A 330 3.53 -5.25 -26.16
CA HIS A 330 2.47 -4.33 -26.59
C HIS A 330 2.50 -3.03 -25.77
N SER A 331 2.56 -3.16 -24.45
CA SER A 331 2.52 -2.02 -23.53
C SER A 331 3.74 -1.10 -23.68
N LEU A 332 4.91 -1.66 -23.98
CA LEU A 332 6.14 -0.91 -24.22
C LEU A 332 6.02 -0.03 -25.47
N ALA A 333 5.51 -0.58 -26.57
CA ALA A 333 5.28 0.19 -27.79
C ALA A 333 4.31 1.35 -27.54
N LEU A 334 3.23 1.12 -26.77
CA LEU A 334 2.30 2.18 -26.38
C LEU A 334 2.94 3.23 -25.45
N LEU A 335 3.81 2.81 -24.54
CA LEU A 335 4.50 3.70 -23.61
C LEU A 335 5.45 4.64 -24.37
N LEU A 336 6.31 4.08 -25.23
CA LEU A 336 7.31 4.83 -25.98
C LEU A 336 6.73 5.71 -27.09
N ASN A 337 5.46 5.53 -27.47
CA ASN A 337 4.76 6.44 -28.38
C ASN A 337 4.21 7.71 -27.70
N LYS A 338 4.39 7.87 -26.38
CA LYS A 338 3.89 9.02 -25.61
C LYS A 338 5.04 9.92 -25.18
N GLU A 339 4.84 11.23 -25.17
CA GLU A 339 5.78 12.15 -24.51
C GLU A 339 5.72 11.98 -22.97
N PRO A 340 6.85 12.08 -22.25
CA PRO A 340 8.23 12.30 -22.73
C PRO A 340 9.00 11.01 -23.06
N TRP A 341 8.34 9.85 -23.05
CA TRP A 341 8.95 8.52 -23.22
C TRP A 341 9.54 8.28 -24.60
N SER A 342 8.92 8.85 -25.64
CA SER A 342 9.41 8.88 -27.02
C SER A 342 10.88 9.25 -27.13
N ASN A 343 11.33 10.24 -26.35
CA ASN A 343 12.72 10.70 -26.32
C ASN A 343 13.71 9.65 -25.78
N GLN A 344 13.22 8.60 -25.11
CA GLN A 344 14.03 7.51 -24.57
C GLN A 344 14.04 6.27 -25.47
N THR A 345 13.30 6.24 -26.58
CA THR A 345 13.12 5.05 -27.43
C THR A 345 14.44 4.38 -27.81
N HIS A 346 15.44 5.14 -28.23
CA HIS A 346 16.78 4.63 -28.55
C HIS A 346 17.43 3.89 -27.37
N LYS A 347 17.36 4.46 -26.16
CA LYS A 347 17.94 3.84 -24.96
C LYS A 347 17.25 2.52 -24.61
N PHE A 348 15.93 2.44 -24.79
CA PHE A 348 15.19 1.19 -24.58
C PHE A 348 15.59 0.13 -25.60
N ILE A 349 15.73 0.50 -26.89
CA ILE A 349 16.19 -0.41 -27.94
C ILE A 349 17.60 -0.95 -27.64
N ASP A 350 18.56 -0.07 -27.35
CA ASP A 350 19.93 -0.48 -27.01
C ASP A 350 19.98 -1.39 -25.79
N TRP A 351 19.19 -1.05 -24.76
CA TRP A 351 19.12 -1.85 -23.55
C TRP A 351 18.49 -3.23 -23.82
N LEU A 352 17.40 -3.31 -24.58
CA LEU A 352 16.79 -4.59 -24.96
C LEU A 352 17.78 -5.47 -25.73
N PHE A 353 18.57 -4.91 -26.66
CA PHE A 353 19.65 -5.66 -27.30
C PHE A 353 20.67 -6.21 -26.30
N SER A 354 21.07 -5.39 -25.32
CA SER A 354 21.99 -5.84 -24.27
C SER A 354 21.43 -6.99 -23.43
N ILE A 355 20.11 -7.06 -23.25
CA ILE A 355 19.47 -8.19 -22.58
C ILE A 355 19.40 -9.41 -23.51
N THR A 356 19.02 -9.23 -24.78
CA THR A 356 18.92 -10.37 -25.73
C THR A 356 20.26 -11.02 -26.04
N GLU A 357 21.34 -10.23 -26.04
CA GLU A 357 22.73 -10.66 -26.29
C GLU A 357 23.51 -10.90 -24.98
N GLY A 358 22.83 -10.80 -23.83
CA GLY A 358 23.45 -10.92 -22.52
C GLY A 358 23.89 -12.33 -22.17
N PRO A 359 24.60 -12.50 -21.04
CA PRO A 359 25.14 -13.79 -20.61
C PRO A 359 24.02 -14.77 -20.23
N GLY A 360 23.89 -15.88 -20.97
CA GLY A 360 22.85 -16.90 -20.74
C GLY A 360 22.96 -17.65 -19.39
N GLN A 361 24.09 -17.53 -18.68
CA GLN A 361 24.23 -18.02 -17.31
C GLN A 361 23.46 -17.14 -16.30
N SER A 362 23.31 -15.85 -16.60
CA SER A 362 22.64 -14.87 -15.74
C SER A 362 21.22 -14.54 -16.19
N LEU A 363 20.83 -14.84 -17.43
CA LEU A 363 19.52 -14.50 -18.00
C LEU A 363 18.75 -15.76 -18.40
N SER A 364 17.48 -15.84 -18.04
CA SER A 364 16.63 -16.95 -18.47
C SER A 364 16.20 -16.86 -19.93
N ALA A 365 15.85 -18.01 -20.50
CA ALA A 365 15.25 -18.09 -21.82
C ALA A 365 13.93 -17.29 -21.90
N THR A 366 13.15 -17.28 -20.83
CA THR A 366 11.91 -16.50 -20.72
C THR A 366 12.18 -14.99 -20.76
N THR A 367 13.20 -14.52 -20.04
CA THR A 367 13.61 -13.11 -20.04
C THR A 367 14.15 -12.69 -21.40
N ILE A 368 15.03 -13.50 -22.00
CA ILE A 368 15.57 -13.26 -23.35
C ILE A 368 14.43 -13.23 -24.38
N SER A 369 13.55 -14.23 -24.39
CA SER A 369 12.42 -14.31 -25.33
C SER A 369 11.48 -13.12 -25.19
N SER A 370 11.20 -12.67 -23.97
CA SER A 370 10.35 -11.51 -23.71
C SER A 370 11.01 -10.20 -24.16
N ALA A 371 12.33 -10.06 -23.95
CA ALA A 371 13.10 -8.92 -24.45
C ALA A 371 13.13 -8.89 -25.98
N THR A 372 13.30 -10.05 -26.64
CA THR A 372 13.22 -10.16 -28.10
C THR A 372 11.83 -9.79 -28.62
N ALA A 373 10.77 -10.29 -27.99
CA ALA A 373 9.40 -9.94 -28.38
C ALA A 373 9.13 -8.43 -28.23
N ALA A 374 9.62 -7.82 -27.16
CA ALA A 374 9.52 -6.38 -26.93
C ALA A 374 10.28 -5.56 -27.98
N LEU A 375 11.50 -5.99 -28.32
CA LEU A 375 12.30 -5.38 -29.38
C LEU A 375 11.57 -5.43 -30.73
N LEU A 376 10.99 -6.58 -31.09
CA LEU A 376 10.22 -6.75 -32.32
C LEU A 376 8.92 -5.92 -32.34
N ALA A 377 8.29 -5.68 -31.18
CA ALA A 377 7.12 -4.81 -31.09
C ALA A 377 7.45 -3.35 -31.44
N LEU A 378 8.71 -2.93 -31.30
CA LEU A 378 9.18 -1.59 -31.64
C LEU A 378 9.52 -1.40 -33.13
N LYS A 379 9.32 -2.42 -33.98
CA LYS A 379 9.71 -2.41 -35.40
C LYS A 379 9.12 -1.27 -36.23
N SER A 380 7.97 -0.74 -35.82
CA SER A 380 7.30 0.37 -36.52
C SER A 380 7.88 1.74 -36.16
N SER A 381 8.63 1.85 -35.05
CA SER A 381 9.21 3.11 -34.58
C SER A 381 10.29 3.64 -35.54
N ALA A 382 10.44 4.97 -35.60
CA ALA A 382 11.45 5.61 -36.47
C ALA A 382 12.87 5.21 -36.07
N GLU A 383 13.13 5.11 -34.76
CA GLU A 383 14.42 4.70 -34.21
C GLU A 383 14.79 3.26 -34.61
N PHE A 384 13.83 2.34 -34.60
CA PHE A 384 14.08 0.95 -35.00
C PHE A 384 14.38 0.81 -36.51
N LYS A 385 13.78 1.66 -37.34
CA LYS A 385 13.99 1.66 -38.79
C LYS A 385 15.37 2.16 -39.21
N LYS A 386 16.19 2.69 -38.29
CA LYS A 386 17.59 3.03 -38.58
C LYS A 386 18.33 1.77 -39.01
N LYS A 387 19.09 1.87 -40.11
CA LYS A 387 19.79 0.73 -40.74
C LYS A 387 20.57 -0.13 -39.74
N ALA A 388 21.34 0.50 -38.85
CA ALA A 388 22.17 -0.22 -37.88
C ALA A 388 21.34 -1.08 -36.90
N VAL A 389 20.20 -0.55 -36.43
CA VAL A 389 19.29 -1.26 -35.53
C VAL A 389 18.59 -2.40 -36.25
N TRP A 390 18.09 -2.13 -37.46
CA TRP A 390 17.39 -3.12 -38.26
C TRP A 390 18.28 -4.31 -38.64
N THR A 391 19.53 -4.05 -39.07
CA THR A 391 20.51 -5.09 -39.38
C THR A 391 20.84 -5.94 -38.15
N ARG A 392 21.06 -5.32 -36.99
CA ARG A 392 21.34 -6.03 -35.73
C ARG A 392 20.16 -6.90 -35.27
N ALA A 393 18.94 -6.39 -35.37
CA ALA A 393 17.73 -7.11 -34.94
C ALA A 393 17.42 -8.37 -35.77
N TYR A 394 17.72 -8.35 -37.08
CA TYR A 394 17.43 -9.46 -37.98
C TYR A 394 18.66 -10.31 -38.35
N GLY A 395 19.84 -9.99 -37.81
CA GLY A 395 21.07 -10.76 -38.03
C GLY A 395 21.54 -10.79 -39.49
N TRP A 396 21.31 -9.70 -40.22
CA TRP A 396 21.74 -9.55 -41.63
C TRP A 396 23.21 -9.15 -41.77
#